data_AF-A0A178AS77-F1
#
_entry.id   AF-A0A178AS77-F1
#
_cell.length_a   1.000
_cell.length_b   1.000
_cell.length_c   1.000
_cell.angle_alpha   90.00
_cell.angle_beta   90.00
_cell.angle_gamma   90.00
#
_symmetry.space_group_name_H-M   'P 1'
#
loop_
_entity.id
_entity.type
_entity.pdbx_description
1 polymer ?
#
loop_
_entity_poly.entity_id
_entity_poly.type
_entity_poly.pdbx_seq_one_letter_code
_entity_poly.pdbx_strand_id
1 'polypeptide(L)'
;MAGFCLMILLCGIFSCCTAHSISMSDTSTRQRRLERLEEVLPSTVFLKWYKEDQITHSDEWHVDRENQVCVICLEVIQDIHLIRALSCRHVFHGQCFDQWFTDFHEYCPLCHCIVLTEEDAAA
;
A
#
# COMPACT_ATOMS: atom_id res chain seq x y z
N MET A 1 30.04 -30.65 -35.09
CA MET A 1 29.12 -30.76 -33.95
C MET A 1 29.91 -30.72 -32.64
N ALA A 2 30.54 -29.59 -32.33
CA ALA A 2 31.16 -29.28 -31.02
C ALA A 2 31.52 -27.78 -30.88
N GLY A 3 30.90 -26.92 -31.70
CA GLY A 3 31.27 -25.49 -31.80
C GLY A 3 30.10 -24.52 -31.72
N PHE A 4 28.87 -25.01 -31.55
CA PHE A 4 27.68 -24.18 -31.38
C PHE A 4 27.20 -24.08 -29.93
N CYS A 5 27.80 -24.84 -29.00
CA CYS A 5 27.43 -24.81 -27.58
C CYS A 5 28.13 -23.69 -26.78
N LEU A 6 29.23 -23.10 -27.29
CA LEU A 6 29.97 -22.07 -26.56
C LEU A 6 29.43 -20.64 -26.77
N MET A 7 28.58 -20.41 -27.78
CA MET A 7 27.94 -19.10 -27.99
C MET A 7 26.62 -18.95 -27.23
N ILE A 8 26.06 -20.02 -26.68
CA ILE A 8 24.82 -19.98 -25.87
C ILE A 8 25.11 -19.54 -24.42
N LEU A 9 26.35 -19.68 -23.94
CA LEU A 9 26.72 -19.23 -22.59
C LEU A 9 27.13 -17.75 -22.52
N LEU A 10 27.34 -17.07 -23.65
CA LEU A 10 27.70 -15.64 -23.67
C LEU A 10 26.64 -14.72 -24.30
N CYS A 11 25.71 -15.25 -25.11
CA CYS A 11 24.59 -14.45 -25.62
C CYS A 11 23.32 -14.48 -24.73
N GLY A 12 23.27 -15.36 -23.72
CA GLY A 12 22.25 -15.30 -22.65
C GLY A 12 22.45 -14.14 -21.66
N ILE A 13 23.57 -13.44 -21.75
CA ILE A 13 23.95 -12.36 -20.82
C ILE A 13 23.78 -10.97 -21.46
N PHE A 14 23.76 -10.85 -22.80
CA PHE A 14 23.63 -9.52 -23.44
C PHE A 14 22.23 -9.18 -23.95
N SER A 15 21.34 -10.15 -24.14
CA SER A 15 19.93 -9.88 -24.49
C SER A 15 19.00 -9.72 -23.28
N CYS A 16 19.52 -9.76 -22.05
CA CYS A 16 18.73 -9.67 -20.81
C CYS A 16 19.18 -8.52 -19.86
N CYS A 17 20.25 -7.80 -20.18
CA CYS A 17 20.82 -6.80 -19.28
C CYS A 17 20.20 -5.38 -19.36
N THR A 18 19.29 -5.12 -20.29
CA THR A 18 18.40 -3.94 -20.19
C THR A 18 17.11 -4.26 -19.45
N ALA A 19 16.74 -5.53 -19.27
CA ALA A 19 15.58 -5.93 -18.49
C ALA A 19 15.87 -6.07 -16.98
N HIS A 20 17.10 -6.42 -16.59
CA HIS A 20 17.46 -6.55 -15.17
C HIS A 20 17.74 -5.19 -14.49
N SER A 21 18.15 -4.15 -15.23
CA SER A 21 18.43 -2.83 -14.64
C SER A 21 17.19 -1.93 -14.50
N ILE A 22 16.12 -2.21 -15.23
CA ILE A 22 14.85 -1.46 -15.12
C ILE A 22 13.99 -1.94 -13.94
N SER A 23 14.20 -3.19 -13.46
CA SER A 23 13.36 -3.80 -12.42
C SER A 23 13.81 -3.56 -10.97
N MET A 24 15.08 -3.21 -10.73
CA MET A 24 15.62 -3.08 -9.37
C MET A 24 15.38 -1.70 -8.74
N SER A 25 15.36 -0.63 -9.53
CA SER A 25 15.05 0.73 -9.06
C SER A 25 13.56 0.93 -8.77
N ASP A 26 12.69 0.30 -9.56
CA ASP A 26 11.23 0.39 -9.38
C ASP A 26 10.77 -0.35 -8.11
N THR A 27 11.25 -1.59 -7.92
CA THR A 27 10.95 -2.40 -6.73
C THR A 27 11.47 -1.75 -5.44
N SER A 28 12.71 -1.22 -5.46
CA SER A 28 13.27 -0.52 -4.30
C SER A 28 12.56 0.80 -3.98
N THR A 29 11.99 1.48 -4.98
CA THR A 29 11.20 2.70 -4.77
C THR A 29 9.83 2.38 -4.17
N ARG A 30 9.14 1.35 -4.66
CA ARG A 30 7.89 0.85 -4.06
C ARG A 30 8.07 0.45 -2.61
N GLN A 31 9.12 -0.33 -2.33
CA GLN A 31 9.43 -0.80 -0.98
C GLN A 31 9.66 0.38 -0.01
N ARG A 32 10.48 1.37 -0.41
CA ARG A 32 10.73 2.57 0.41
C ARG A 32 9.44 3.37 0.68
N ARG A 33 8.54 3.47 -0.31
CA ARG A 33 7.24 4.14 -0.13
C ARG A 33 6.37 3.38 0.87
N LEU A 34 6.35 2.05 0.79
CA LEU A 34 5.58 1.20 1.69
C LEU A 34 6.11 1.29 3.13
N GLU A 35 7.43 1.26 3.31
CA GLU A 35 8.06 1.41 4.63
C GLU A 35 7.66 2.72 5.30
N ARG A 36 7.73 3.84 4.56
CA ARG A 36 7.27 5.15 5.06
C ARG A 36 5.77 5.16 5.37
N LEU A 37 4.96 4.52 4.54
CA LEU A 37 3.52 4.45 4.76
C LEU A 37 3.19 3.65 6.03
N GLU A 38 3.89 2.54 6.26
CA GLU A 38 3.70 1.70 7.44
C GLU A 38 4.20 2.38 8.72
N GLU A 39 5.27 3.16 8.63
CA GLU A 39 5.78 3.96 9.73
C GLU A 39 4.77 5.03 10.19
N VAL A 40 4.20 5.79 9.25
CA VAL A 40 3.28 6.90 9.56
C VAL A 40 1.85 6.42 9.84
N LEU A 41 1.33 5.50 9.03
CA LEU A 41 -0.07 5.08 9.03
C LEU A 41 -0.20 3.57 9.20
N PRO A 42 0.36 2.95 10.25
CA PRO A 42 0.51 1.50 10.36
C PRO A 42 -0.81 0.75 10.14
N SER A 43 -0.69 -0.40 9.47
CA SER A 43 -1.84 -1.28 9.30
C SER A 43 -2.29 -1.87 10.65
N THR A 44 -3.59 -2.06 10.82
CA THR A 44 -4.17 -2.58 12.06
C THR A 44 -5.40 -3.45 11.80
N VAL A 45 -5.85 -4.22 12.78
CA VAL A 45 -7.07 -5.04 12.64
C VAL A 45 -8.29 -4.14 12.75
N PHE A 46 -9.25 -4.28 11.83
CA PHE A 46 -10.44 -3.41 11.77
C PHE A 46 -11.20 -3.33 13.10
N LEU A 47 -11.46 -4.45 13.75
CA LEU A 47 -12.17 -4.45 15.03
C LEU A 47 -11.39 -3.73 16.15
N LYS A 48 -10.05 -3.77 16.11
CA LYS A 48 -9.22 -3.05 17.07
C LYS A 48 -9.36 -1.55 16.84
N TRP A 49 -9.13 -1.10 15.61
CA TRP A 49 -9.25 0.30 15.21
C TRP A 49 -10.65 0.86 15.51
N TYR A 50 -11.69 0.12 15.14
CA TYR A 50 -13.09 0.52 15.34
C TYR A 50 -13.42 0.78 16.82
N LYS A 51 -12.94 -0.08 17.72
CA LYS A 51 -13.14 0.09 19.17
C LYS A 51 -12.35 1.27 19.73
N GLU A 52 -11.14 1.50 19.24
CA GLU A 52 -10.30 2.62 19.66
C GLU A 52 -10.89 3.97 19.19
N ASP A 53 -11.40 4.04 17.95
CA ASP A 53 -12.03 5.23 17.37
C ASP A 53 -13.36 5.61 18.07
N GLN A 54 -14.16 4.62 18.48
CA GLN A 54 -15.38 4.86 19.26
C GLN A 54 -15.12 5.50 20.63
N ILE A 55 -13.93 5.31 21.21
CA ILE A 55 -13.56 5.92 22.50
C ILE A 55 -13.23 7.41 22.32
N THR A 56 -12.67 7.79 21.17
CA THR A 56 -12.18 9.15 20.92
C THR A 56 -13.25 10.07 20.34
N HIS A 57 -14.29 9.54 19.70
CA HIS A 57 -15.32 10.32 19.01
C HIS A 57 -16.77 9.88 19.32
N SER A 58 -17.17 9.93 20.59
CA SER A 58 -18.47 9.42 21.05
C SER A 58 -19.71 10.14 20.51
N ASP A 59 -19.62 11.38 20.00
CA ASP A 59 -20.81 12.21 19.78
C ASP A 59 -21.02 12.79 18.37
N GLU A 60 -20.13 12.56 17.39
CA GLU A 60 -20.23 13.29 16.10
C GLU A 60 -20.18 12.46 14.80
N TRP A 61 -19.74 11.20 14.77
CA TRP A 61 -19.80 10.38 13.55
C TRP A 61 -19.74 8.87 13.87
N HIS A 62 -20.79 8.12 13.54
CA HIS A 62 -20.81 6.67 13.71
C HIS A 62 -20.36 5.97 12.42
N VAL A 63 -19.18 5.35 12.45
CA VAL A 63 -18.77 4.39 11.42
C VAL A 63 -19.68 3.16 11.54
N ASP A 64 -20.36 2.78 10.46
CA ASP A 64 -21.18 1.57 10.45
C ASP A 64 -20.28 0.35 10.25
N ARG A 65 -20.04 -0.40 11.33
CA ARG A 65 -19.19 -1.60 11.34
C ARG A 65 -19.57 -2.64 10.30
N GLU A 66 -20.86 -2.80 10.00
CA GLU A 66 -21.35 -3.88 9.14
C GLU A 66 -21.35 -3.49 7.66
N ASN A 67 -21.31 -2.18 7.38
CA ASN A 67 -21.36 -1.62 6.02
C ASN A 67 -20.05 -0.94 5.58
N GLN A 68 -18.93 -1.17 6.26
CA GLN A 68 -17.64 -0.70 5.75
C GLN A 68 -17.21 -1.51 4.52
N VAL A 69 -17.01 -0.81 3.40
CA VAL A 69 -16.60 -1.40 2.11
C VAL A 69 -15.28 -0.77 1.68
N CYS A 70 -14.31 -1.60 1.33
CA CYS A 70 -13.07 -1.13 0.71
C CYS A 70 -13.38 -0.74 -0.74
N VAL A 71 -13.37 0.55 -1.06
CA VAL A 71 -13.73 1.03 -2.41
C VAL A 71 -12.71 0.69 -3.50
N ILE A 72 -11.53 0.17 -3.13
CA ILE A 72 -10.50 -0.27 -4.08
C ILE A 72 -10.86 -1.66 -4.66
N CYS A 73 -11.22 -2.62 -3.80
CA CYS A 73 -11.60 -3.98 -4.23
C CYS A 73 -13.11 -4.23 -4.26
N LEU A 74 -13.91 -3.29 -3.74
CA LEU A 74 -15.37 -3.36 -3.61
C LEU A 74 -15.88 -4.47 -2.67
N GLU A 75 -15.03 -4.95 -1.76
CA GLU A 75 -15.40 -5.97 -0.76
C GLU A 75 -15.66 -5.38 0.62
N VAL A 76 -16.50 -6.07 1.40
CA VAL A 76 -16.80 -5.71 2.80
C VAL A 76 -15.56 -5.92 3.67
N ILE A 77 -15.27 -4.94 4.53
CA ILE A 77 -14.23 -5.02 5.53
C ILE A 77 -14.78 -5.75 6.76
N GLN A 78 -14.28 -6.96 7.00
CA GLN A 78 -14.62 -7.76 8.16
C GLN A 78 -13.75 -7.39 9.36
N ASP A 79 -14.23 -7.70 10.56
CA ASP A 79 -13.54 -7.46 11.84
C ASP A 79 -12.08 -7.89 11.89
N ILE A 80 -11.77 -9.03 11.24
CA ILE A 80 -10.46 -9.66 11.26
C ILE A 80 -9.51 -9.10 10.20
N HIS A 81 -10.01 -8.29 9.26
CA HIS A 81 -9.20 -7.77 8.18
C HIS A 81 -8.18 -6.77 8.71
N LEU A 82 -6.99 -6.85 8.13
CA LEU A 82 -5.98 -5.82 8.25
C LEU A 82 -6.40 -4.65 7.36
N ILE A 83 -6.50 -3.48 7.96
CA ILE A 83 -6.90 -2.24 7.31
C ILE A 83 -5.81 -1.18 7.43
N ARG A 84 -5.87 -0.21 6.52
CA ARG A 84 -5.20 1.06 6.67
C ARG A 84 -6.24 2.16 6.83
N ALA A 85 -6.20 2.85 7.97
CA ALA A 85 -7.00 4.02 8.24
C ALA A 85 -6.14 5.27 8.00
N LEU A 86 -6.62 6.18 7.16
CA LEU A 86 -5.90 7.42 6.86
C LEU A 86 -6.24 8.50 7.89
N SER A 87 -5.42 9.55 7.96
CA SER A 87 -5.69 10.74 8.81
C SER A 87 -7.01 11.44 8.45
N CYS A 88 -7.48 11.29 7.21
CA CYS A 88 -8.81 11.75 6.78
C CYS A 88 -9.96 10.82 7.20
N ARG A 89 -9.69 9.79 8.02
CA ARG A 89 -10.60 8.77 8.57
C ARG A 89 -11.23 7.79 7.57
N HIS A 90 -10.80 7.79 6.32
CA HIS A 90 -11.21 6.76 5.36
C HIS A 90 -10.40 5.47 5.56
N VAL A 91 -11.09 4.33 5.42
CA VAL A 91 -10.55 3.00 5.71
C VAL A 91 -10.56 2.13 4.46
N PHE A 92 -9.49 1.38 4.26
CA PHE A 92 -9.30 0.44 3.16
C PHE A 92 -8.65 -0.85 3.70
N HIS A 93 -8.70 -1.96 2.97
CA HIS A 93 -7.80 -3.08 3.28
C HIS A 93 -6.35 -2.63 3.18
N GLY A 94 -5.50 -3.06 4.11
CA GLY A 94 -4.08 -2.68 4.16
C GLY A 94 -3.41 -2.95 2.82
N GLN A 95 -3.47 -4.18 2.33
CA GLN A 95 -2.89 -4.58 1.04
C GLN A 95 -3.44 -3.78 -0.16
N CYS A 96 -4.75 -3.49 -0.18
CA CYS A 96 -5.35 -2.74 -1.29
C CYS A 96 -4.79 -1.32 -1.35
N PHE A 97 -4.69 -0.67 -0.19
CA PHE A 97 -4.17 0.68 -0.12
C PHE A 97 -2.65 0.74 -0.31
N ASP A 98 -1.92 -0.26 0.16
CA ASP A 98 -0.47 -0.36 -0.01
C ASP A 98 -0.10 -0.42 -1.48
N GLN A 99 -0.80 -1.25 -2.25
CA GLN A 99 -0.64 -1.29 -3.70
C GLN A 99 -1.01 0.05 -4.34
N TRP A 100 -2.16 0.62 -3.98
CA TRP A 100 -2.57 1.94 -4.47
C TRP A 100 -1.49 3.01 -4.26
N PHE A 101 -0.94 3.11 -3.05
CA PHE A 101 0.04 4.12 -2.67
C PHE A 101 1.42 3.89 -3.29
N THR A 102 1.86 2.64 -3.36
CA THR A 102 3.14 2.27 -3.98
C THR A 102 3.12 2.44 -5.51
N ASP A 103 1.94 2.42 -6.12
CA ASP A 103 1.67 2.76 -7.52
C ASP A 103 1.63 4.30 -7.77
N PHE A 104 2.26 5.09 -6.89
CA PHE A 104 2.42 6.55 -6.98
C PHE A 104 1.14 7.38 -6.82
N HIS A 105 0.11 6.84 -6.16
CA HIS A 105 -1.07 7.62 -5.77
C HIS A 105 -0.89 8.19 -4.36
N GLU A 106 -0.81 9.52 -4.25
CA GLU A 106 -0.52 10.23 -2.98
C GLU A 106 -1.75 10.84 -2.32
N TYR A 107 -2.94 10.54 -2.85
CA TYR A 107 -4.22 11.10 -2.40
C TYR A 107 -5.19 9.99 -2.00
N CYS A 108 -6.02 10.28 -0.99
CA CYS A 108 -7.11 9.41 -0.57
C CYS A 108 -8.08 9.16 -1.75
N PRO A 109 -8.43 7.90 -2.09
CA PRO A 109 -9.39 7.58 -3.15
C PRO A 109 -10.79 8.20 -2.99
N LEU A 110 -11.17 8.62 -1.78
CA LEU A 110 -12.53 9.10 -1.47
C LEU A 110 -12.64 10.63 -1.37
N CYS A 111 -11.68 11.29 -0.72
CA CYS A 111 -11.74 12.74 -0.48
C CYS A 111 -10.59 13.54 -1.11
N HIS A 112 -9.62 12.87 -1.73
CA HIS A 112 -8.44 13.49 -2.31
C HIS A 112 -7.57 14.31 -1.34
N CYS A 113 -7.69 14.09 -0.02
CA CYS A 113 -6.69 14.59 0.92
C CYS A 113 -5.34 13.90 0.66
N ILE A 114 -4.25 14.63 0.87
CA ILE A 114 -2.89 14.09 0.78
C ILE A 114 -2.70 13.02 1.87
N VAL A 115 -2.11 11.88 1.50
CA VAL A 115 -1.93 10.72 2.38
C VAL A 115 -0.83 10.94 3.41
N LEU A 116 0.33 11.46 2.97
CA LEU A 116 1.47 11.79 3.82
C LEU A 116 1.78 13.27 3.68
N THR A 117 1.61 14.04 4.75
CA THR A 117 1.94 15.47 4.78
C THR A 117 3.41 15.69 5.16
N GLU A 118 3.91 16.92 5.06
CA GLU A 118 5.28 17.25 5.48
C GLU A 118 5.49 17.09 6.99
N GLU A 119 4.44 17.27 7.79
CA GLU A 119 4.47 17.07 9.25
C GLU A 119 4.68 15.58 9.59
N ASP A 120 4.06 14.70 8.82
CA ASP A 120 4.19 13.25 8.93
C ASP A 120 5.59 12.74 8.51
N ALA A 121 6.35 13.53 7.74
CA ALA A 121 7.71 13.18 7.31
C ALA A 121 8.80 13.64 8.31
N ALA A 122 8.43 14.42 9.32
CA ALA A 122 9.34 15.03 10.29
C ALA A 122 9.15 14.50 11.73
N ALA A 123 8.11 13.70 11.98
CA ALA A 123 7.81 13.04 13.26
C ALA A 123 8.52 11.67 13.36
#